data_AF-A0A7V2MDG9-F1
#
_entry.id   AF-A0A7V2MDG9-F1
#
_cell.length_a   1.000
_cell.length_b   1.000
_cell.length_c   1.000
_cell.angle_alpha   90.00
_cell.angle_beta   90.00
_cell.angle_gamma   90.00
#
_symmetry.space_group_name_H-M   'P 1'
#
loop_
_entity.id
_entity.type
_entity.pdbx_description
1 polymer ?
#
loop_
_entity_poly.entity_id
_entity_poly.type
_entity_poly.pdbx_seq_one_letter_code
_entity_poly.pdbx_strand_id
1 'polypeptide(L)'
;MPRPWSYRSRRSAAVILVEAQPLELRRLLAAPATPVIIEPFNDGQITGTFDLNMQTDPAAYSDPDGHAWAATDWQIRQQSNQVVVWQTGFVTGPPLALYRVDFSDGAFTGPLAGRTDLDYSTNYQLLVRYRDSNSEISAPAVRNFTTAGPTSPVPGAGQWLVKPGYVVEPVQTGLRLPVNIAFVPNPGPNPSDPLYYVNELYGSIQVVKRDGTRQTFATGLLDYNPQGPFGGAGEQGLAGLAVERDANNPSIYHLYVTMLWDNGAPPGAPNHYPKVERITSAPGGLSMATRTVLLNMQPEIQQQSHQISNITIGPDDKLYVHVGDGFDASTGLNLDMFRGKILRMNKDGTPVATG
;
A
#
# COMPACT_ATOMS: atom_id res chain seq x y z
N MET A 1 25.10 105.65 -26.36
CA MET A 1 25.75 104.38 -26.77
C MET A 1 26.29 103.67 -25.54
N PRO A 2 25.74 102.53 -25.09
CA PRO A 2 26.36 101.72 -24.04
C PRO A 2 27.02 100.45 -24.61
N ARG A 3 28.21 100.11 -24.10
CA ARG A 3 28.91 98.83 -24.32
C ARG A 3 28.76 97.91 -23.10
N PRO A 4 28.87 96.57 -23.27
CA PRO A 4 28.14 95.59 -22.47
C PRO A 4 28.96 94.94 -21.35
N TRP A 5 28.23 94.34 -20.41
CA TRP A 5 28.71 93.58 -19.26
C TRP A 5 29.19 92.17 -19.66
N SER A 6 30.32 91.72 -19.12
CA SER A 6 30.87 90.37 -19.33
C SER A 6 30.32 89.37 -18.31
N TYR A 7 29.73 88.27 -18.77
CA TYR A 7 29.32 87.13 -17.95
C TYR A 7 30.39 86.02 -18.04
N ARG A 8 30.96 85.58 -16.91
CA ARG A 8 31.86 84.41 -16.85
C ARG A 8 31.02 83.14 -16.67
N SER A 9 31.03 82.24 -17.65
CA SER A 9 30.42 80.91 -17.52
C SER A 9 31.39 79.94 -16.82
N ARG A 10 30.99 79.36 -15.68
CA ARG A 10 31.63 78.15 -15.14
C ARG A 10 31.06 76.94 -15.88
N ARG A 11 31.93 76.11 -16.47
CA ARG A 11 31.54 74.82 -17.06
C ARG A 11 31.71 73.74 -16.00
N SER A 12 30.61 73.10 -15.61
CA SER A 12 30.63 71.85 -14.84
C SER A 12 30.50 70.69 -15.83
N ALA A 13 31.42 69.74 -15.80
CA ALA A 13 31.35 68.50 -16.57
C ALA A 13 30.77 67.41 -15.66
N ALA A 14 29.67 66.79 -16.09
CA ALA A 14 29.14 65.58 -15.48
C ALA A 14 29.80 64.38 -16.18
N VAL A 15 30.50 63.54 -15.41
CA VAL A 15 31.02 62.25 -15.87
C VAL A 15 30.03 61.18 -15.40
N ILE A 16 29.42 60.46 -16.34
CA ILE A 16 28.59 59.30 -16.05
C ILE A 16 29.51 58.08 -16.04
N LEU A 17 29.74 57.50 -14.87
CA LEU A 17 30.35 56.17 -14.74
C LEU A 17 29.24 55.14 -14.97
N VAL A 18 29.35 54.40 -16.08
CA VAL A 18 28.51 53.23 -16.34
C VAL A 18 29.22 52.01 -15.78
N GLU A 19 28.76 51.50 -14.64
CA GLU A 19 29.13 50.16 -14.19
C GLU A 19 28.31 49.13 -14.98
N ALA A 20 28.99 48.30 -15.77
CA ALA A 20 28.38 47.13 -16.39
C ALA A 20 28.13 46.08 -15.30
N GLN A 21 26.88 45.89 -14.91
CA GLN A 21 26.47 44.75 -14.09
C GLN A 21 26.69 43.48 -14.93
N PRO A 22 27.37 42.43 -14.42
CA PRO A 22 27.46 41.17 -15.12
C PRO A 22 26.04 40.63 -15.35
N LEU A 23 25.74 40.24 -16.59
CA LEU A 23 24.52 39.50 -16.91
C LEU A 23 24.48 38.27 -15.99
N GLU A 24 23.46 38.16 -15.14
CA GLU A 24 23.22 36.94 -14.37
C GLU A 24 23.27 35.74 -15.31
N LEU A 25 23.96 34.67 -14.89
CA LEU A 25 23.97 33.42 -15.62
C LEU A 25 22.50 33.00 -15.80
N ARG A 26 21.96 33.12 -17.01
CA ARG A 26 20.68 32.48 -17.35
C ARG A 26 20.91 30.98 -17.19
N ARG A 27 20.60 30.41 -16.02
CA ARG A 27 20.45 28.96 -15.88
C ARG A 27 19.37 28.57 -16.88
N LEU A 28 19.78 27.85 -17.91
CA LEU A 28 18.86 27.28 -18.87
C LEU A 28 18.04 26.25 -18.11
N LEU A 29 16.71 26.38 -18.18
CA LEU A 29 15.77 25.39 -17.68
C LEU A 29 16.14 24.03 -18.28
N ALA A 30 16.34 23.04 -17.41
CA ALA A 30 16.78 21.72 -17.81
C ALA A 30 16.04 20.63 -17.05
N ALA A 31 15.22 19.86 -17.76
CA ALA A 31 14.47 18.74 -17.21
C ALA A 31 15.36 17.69 -16.51
N PRO A 32 14.79 16.95 -15.52
CA PRO A 32 15.51 15.92 -14.79
C PRO A 32 15.94 14.76 -15.71
N ALA A 33 16.95 14.03 -15.27
CA ALA A 33 17.46 12.86 -15.97
C ALA A 33 16.37 11.77 -16.14
N THR A 34 16.56 10.92 -17.15
CA THR A 34 15.65 9.78 -17.40
C THR A 34 15.66 8.83 -16.20
N PRO A 35 14.50 8.36 -15.72
CA PRO A 35 14.44 7.41 -14.61
C PRO A 35 15.22 6.12 -14.87
N VAL A 36 15.79 5.53 -13.82
CA VAL A 36 16.39 4.19 -13.89
C VAL A 36 15.40 3.19 -13.30
N ILE A 37 14.75 2.40 -14.14
CA ILE A 37 13.84 1.33 -13.70
C ILE A 37 14.68 0.19 -13.11
N ILE A 38 14.39 -0.18 -11.86
CA ILE A 38 14.99 -1.34 -11.19
C ILE A 38 14.03 -2.52 -11.11
N GLU A 39 12.71 -2.27 -11.15
CA GLU A 39 11.71 -3.31 -11.26
C GLU A 39 10.63 -2.97 -12.30
N PRO A 40 10.31 -3.90 -13.24
CA PRO A 40 10.85 -5.27 -13.37
C PRO A 40 12.37 -5.34 -13.60
N PHE A 41 13.04 -6.34 -13.00
CA PHE A 41 14.50 -6.46 -12.91
C PHE A 41 15.19 -6.54 -14.28
N ASN A 42 14.58 -7.26 -15.23
CA ASN A 42 15.15 -7.49 -16.55
C ASN A 42 14.17 -7.07 -17.65
N ASP A 43 14.68 -6.60 -18.79
CA ASP A 43 13.84 -6.37 -19.97
C ASP A 43 13.28 -7.70 -20.47
N GLY A 44 11.97 -7.73 -20.73
CA GLY A 44 11.25 -8.95 -21.12
C GLY A 44 10.97 -9.91 -19.96
N GLN A 45 11.13 -9.50 -18.70
CA GLN A 45 10.82 -10.34 -17.54
C GLN A 45 9.37 -10.84 -17.59
N ILE A 46 9.17 -12.11 -17.22
CA ILE A 46 7.84 -12.68 -17.03
C ILE A 46 7.33 -12.34 -15.63
N THR A 47 6.13 -11.77 -15.53
CA THR A 47 5.53 -11.29 -14.28
C THR A 47 4.13 -11.87 -14.08
N GLY A 48 3.53 -11.65 -12.91
CA GLY A 48 2.11 -11.91 -12.68
C GLY A 48 1.22 -10.92 -13.45
N THR A 49 -0.07 -11.23 -13.54
CA THR A 49 -1.09 -10.33 -14.10
C THR A 49 -1.63 -9.32 -13.10
N PHE A 50 -1.55 -9.62 -11.80
CA PHE A 50 -2.13 -8.82 -10.72
C PHE A 50 -1.10 -8.31 -9.70
N ASP A 51 0.14 -8.81 -9.77
CA ASP A 51 1.23 -8.47 -8.86
C ASP A 51 2.49 -8.16 -9.67
N LEU A 52 2.61 -6.87 -10.02
CA LEU A 52 3.75 -6.30 -10.73
C LEU A 52 4.38 -5.25 -9.83
N ASN A 53 5.55 -5.54 -9.27
CA ASN A 53 6.33 -4.53 -8.58
C ASN A 53 6.90 -3.55 -9.62
N MET A 54 6.60 -2.26 -9.48
CA MET A 54 7.09 -1.21 -10.37
C MET A 54 7.92 -0.24 -9.55
N GLN A 55 9.21 -0.16 -9.86
CA GLN A 55 10.14 0.63 -9.07
C GLN A 55 11.27 1.24 -9.91
N THR A 56 11.66 2.46 -9.56
CA THR A 56 12.87 3.13 -10.03
C THR A 56 13.89 3.28 -8.90
N ASP A 57 15.16 3.45 -9.26
CA ASP A 57 16.22 3.72 -8.30
C ASP A 57 16.11 5.18 -7.81
N PRO A 58 15.74 5.43 -6.53
CA PRO A 58 15.65 6.80 -6.02
C PRO A 58 17.04 7.45 -5.90
N ALA A 59 18.12 6.69 -5.75
CA ALA A 59 19.47 7.23 -5.68
C ALA A 59 19.99 7.72 -7.05
N ALA A 60 19.32 7.33 -8.14
CA ALA A 60 19.67 7.73 -9.49
C ALA A 60 19.00 9.04 -9.96
N TYR A 61 18.14 9.66 -9.13
CA TYR A 61 17.57 10.96 -9.48
C TYR A 61 18.67 12.02 -9.59
N SER A 62 18.68 12.75 -10.70
CA SER A 62 19.56 13.88 -10.93
C SER A 62 18.90 14.90 -11.83
N ASP A 63 19.25 16.15 -11.62
CA ASP A 63 18.67 17.29 -12.30
C ASP A 63 19.78 18.32 -12.63
N PRO A 64 19.96 18.74 -13.90
CA PRO A 64 21.09 19.58 -14.30
C PRO A 64 21.10 20.98 -13.69
N ASP A 65 19.94 21.57 -13.42
CA ASP A 65 19.84 22.89 -12.78
C ASP A 65 19.49 22.80 -11.28
N GLY A 66 19.33 21.59 -10.77
CA GLY A 66 19.34 21.24 -9.35
C GLY A 66 17.95 21.25 -8.72
N HIS A 67 16.89 21.20 -9.53
CA HIS A 67 15.53 21.12 -9.03
C HIS A 67 15.24 19.77 -8.34
N ALA A 68 14.51 19.84 -7.23
CA ALA A 68 14.19 18.68 -6.43
C ALA A 68 13.17 17.79 -7.16
N TRP A 69 13.26 16.48 -6.93
CA TRP A 69 12.26 15.53 -7.43
C TRP A 69 10.89 15.81 -6.82
N ALA A 70 9.91 16.18 -7.64
CA ALA A 70 8.58 16.56 -7.16
C ALA A 70 7.54 15.47 -7.37
N ALA A 71 7.57 14.77 -8.51
CA ALA A 71 6.57 13.75 -8.84
C ALA A 71 7.08 12.71 -9.84
N THR A 72 6.34 11.61 -9.96
CA THR A 72 6.59 10.57 -10.97
C THR A 72 5.28 10.14 -11.63
N ASP A 73 5.31 9.94 -12.94
CA ASP A 73 4.21 9.38 -13.71
C ASP A 73 4.56 7.96 -14.15
N TRP A 74 3.62 7.03 -13.95
CA TRP A 74 3.76 5.63 -14.28
C TRP A 74 2.65 5.20 -15.23
N GLN A 75 3.01 4.48 -16.28
CA GLN A 75 2.06 3.95 -17.25
C GLN A 75 2.44 2.54 -17.67
N ILE A 76 1.44 1.71 -17.92
CA ILE A 76 1.59 0.43 -18.61
C ILE A 76 0.85 0.52 -19.92
N ARG A 77 1.54 0.16 -21.00
CA ARG A 77 0.96 0.09 -22.34
C ARG A 77 1.12 -1.29 -22.95
N GLN A 78 0.14 -1.71 -23.74
CA GLN A 78 0.27 -2.90 -24.59
C GLN A 78 1.39 -2.68 -25.60
N GLN A 79 2.32 -3.64 -25.73
CA GLN A 79 3.47 -3.48 -26.62
C GLN A 79 3.06 -3.42 -28.10
N SER A 80 2.01 -4.15 -28.49
CA SER A 80 1.58 -4.30 -29.88
C SER A 80 1.02 -3.02 -30.50
N ASN A 81 0.28 -2.21 -29.72
CA ASN A 81 -0.47 -1.05 -30.21
C ASN A 81 -0.19 0.23 -29.39
N GLN A 82 0.65 0.15 -28.36
CA GLN A 82 1.04 1.26 -27.48
C GLN A 82 -0.13 1.89 -26.71
N VAL A 83 -1.28 1.21 -26.63
CA VAL A 83 -2.44 1.67 -25.86
C VAL A 83 -2.13 1.56 -24.37
N VAL A 84 -2.30 2.66 -23.64
CA VAL A 84 -2.19 2.68 -22.17
C VAL A 84 -3.36 1.90 -21.59
N VAL A 85 -3.05 0.95 -20.73
CA VAL A 85 -4.01 0.08 -20.04
C VAL A 85 -4.02 0.28 -18.52
N TRP A 86 -3.01 0.96 -17.98
CA TRP A 86 -2.96 1.37 -16.58
C TRP A 86 -2.09 2.62 -16.42
N GLN A 87 -2.47 3.53 -15.53
CA GLN A 87 -1.69 4.74 -15.25
C GLN A 87 -1.98 5.31 -13.86
N THR A 88 -1.01 6.05 -13.30
CA THR A 88 -1.17 6.80 -12.04
C THR A 88 -1.46 8.28 -12.25
N GLY A 89 -0.96 8.86 -13.35
CA GLY A 89 -0.69 10.29 -13.41
C GLY A 89 0.53 10.67 -12.54
N PHE A 90 0.85 11.95 -12.44
CA PHE A 90 1.96 12.41 -11.61
C PHE A 90 1.63 12.30 -10.12
N VAL A 91 2.14 11.26 -9.48
CA VAL A 91 2.04 11.07 -8.03
C VAL A 91 3.13 11.87 -7.33
N THR A 92 2.73 12.62 -6.30
CA THR A 92 3.63 13.45 -5.47
C THR A 92 3.74 12.85 -4.08
N GLY A 93 4.91 12.96 -3.45
CA GLY A 93 5.06 12.78 -2.00
C GLY A 93 5.91 11.59 -1.56
N PRO A 94 6.73 11.75 -0.50
CA PRO A 94 7.48 10.66 0.11
C PRO A 94 6.63 9.82 1.08
N PRO A 95 7.08 8.58 1.40
CA PRO A 95 8.37 8.02 1.00
C PRO A 95 8.34 6.95 -0.10
N LEU A 96 7.19 6.59 -0.71
CA LEU A 96 7.16 5.41 -1.61
C LEU A 96 6.61 5.69 -3.01
N ALA A 97 5.49 6.40 -3.12
CA ALA A 97 4.84 6.66 -4.42
C ALA A 97 5.74 7.39 -5.44
N LEU A 98 6.76 8.14 -4.97
CA LEU A 98 7.75 8.78 -5.84
C LEU A 98 8.55 7.78 -6.67
N TYR A 99 9.06 6.70 -6.08
CA TYR A 99 9.95 5.76 -6.77
C TYR A 99 9.37 4.36 -6.91
N ARG A 100 8.20 4.08 -6.33
CA ARG A 100 7.56 2.77 -6.34
C ARG A 100 6.04 2.92 -6.39
N VAL A 101 5.40 2.11 -7.23
CA VAL A 101 3.94 2.00 -7.27
C VAL A 101 3.50 0.55 -7.43
N ASP A 102 2.27 0.26 -7.03
CA ASP A 102 1.54 -0.94 -7.41
C ASP A 102 0.21 -0.58 -8.09
N PHE A 103 -0.56 -1.57 -8.54
CA PHE A 103 -1.80 -1.30 -9.29
C PHE A 103 -2.85 -0.51 -8.49
N SER A 104 -2.77 -0.48 -7.16
CA SER A 104 -3.69 0.29 -6.32
C SER A 104 -3.38 1.79 -6.27
N ASP A 105 -2.19 2.21 -6.70
CA ASP A 105 -1.79 3.63 -6.80
C ASP A 105 -2.25 4.29 -8.10
N GLY A 106 -2.80 3.51 -9.02
CA GLY A 106 -3.28 3.97 -10.31
C GLY A 106 -4.61 3.35 -10.69
N ALA A 107 -5.01 3.57 -11.93
CA ALA A 107 -6.25 3.04 -12.48
C ALA A 107 -5.98 2.33 -13.79
N PHE A 108 -6.64 1.18 -13.98
CA PHE A 108 -6.73 0.56 -15.29
C PHE A 108 -7.59 1.42 -16.22
N THR A 109 -7.15 1.56 -17.46
CA THR A 109 -7.74 2.43 -18.48
C THR A 109 -7.90 1.70 -19.81
N GLY A 110 -8.57 2.35 -20.76
CA GLY A 110 -8.73 1.82 -22.11
C GLY A 110 -9.41 0.43 -22.10
N PRO A 111 -8.87 -0.57 -22.81
CA PRO A 111 -9.42 -1.92 -22.85
C PRO A 111 -9.56 -2.63 -21.51
N LEU A 112 -8.78 -2.21 -20.50
CA LEU A 112 -8.80 -2.81 -19.16
C LEU A 112 -9.52 -1.93 -18.13
N ALA A 113 -10.24 -0.88 -18.54
CA ALA A 113 -10.95 0.00 -17.62
C ALA A 113 -11.89 -0.78 -16.66
N GLY A 114 -11.75 -0.53 -15.36
CA GLY A 114 -12.50 -1.22 -14.30
C GLY A 114 -11.98 -2.61 -13.90
N ARG A 115 -10.89 -3.08 -14.52
CA ARG A 115 -10.18 -4.29 -14.11
C ARG A 115 -9.25 -4.02 -12.91
N THR A 116 -8.72 -5.11 -12.37
CA THR A 116 -7.71 -5.10 -11.30
C THR A 116 -6.47 -5.91 -11.69
N ASP A 117 -6.37 -6.32 -12.96
CA ASP A 117 -5.35 -7.22 -13.49
C ASP A 117 -5.11 -6.97 -14.99
N LEU A 118 -3.90 -7.29 -15.45
CA LEU A 118 -3.50 -7.34 -16.86
C LEU A 118 -3.99 -8.63 -17.53
N ASP A 119 -4.03 -8.65 -18.86
CA ASP A 119 -4.31 -9.87 -19.61
C ASP A 119 -3.15 -10.87 -19.46
N TYR A 120 -3.46 -12.16 -19.44
CA TYR A 120 -2.45 -13.22 -19.44
C TYR A 120 -1.68 -13.29 -20.77
N SER A 121 -0.48 -13.88 -20.74
CA SER A 121 0.34 -14.16 -21.93
C SER A 121 0.51 -12.96 -22.87
N THR A 122 0.59 -11.75 -22.33
CA THR A 122 0.54 -10.51 -23.09
C THR A 122 1.80 -9.69 -22.84
N ASN A 123 2.38 -9.16 -23.92
CA ASN A 123 3.55 -8.31 -23.83
C ASN A 123 3.13 -6.87 -23.54
N TYR A 124 3.68 -6.32 -22.47
CA TYR A 124 3.44 -4.97 -22.02
C TYR A 124 4.76 -4.20 -21.91
N GLN A 125 4.62 -2.90 -21.70
CA GLN A 125 5.73 -2.02 -21.47
C GLN A 125 5.38 -1.04 -20.35
N LEU A 126 6.24 -1.02 -19.32
CA LEU A 126 6.25 -0.01 -18.27
C LEU A 126 6.94 1.24 -18.81
N LEU A 127 6.31 2.40 -18.61
CA LEU A 127 6.83 3.72 -18.94
C LEU A 127 6.82 4.59 -17.69
N VAL A 128 7.94 5.26 -17.40
CA VAL A 128 8.11 6.08 -16.20
C VAL A 128 8.71 7.43 -16.57
N ARG A 129 8.20 8.52 -15.98
CA ARG A 129 8.72 9.89 -16.15
C ARG A 129 8.82 10.61 -14.82
N TYR A 130 9.91 11.31 -14.58
CA TYR A 130 10.04 12.23 -13.45
C TYR A 130 9.55 13.61 -13.81
N ARG A 131 9.04 14.32 -12.80
CA ARG A 131 8.78 15.75 -12.83
C ARG A 131 9.49 16.41 -11.66
N ASP A 132 10.23 17.47 -11.93
CA ASP A 132 10.94 18.25 -10.92
C ASP A 132 10.03 19.31 -10.25
N SER A 133 10.60 20.05 -9.29
CA SER A 133 9.91 21.12 -8.58
C SER A 133 9.56 22.33 -9.45
N ASN A 134 10.15 22.45 -10.64
CA ASN A 134 9.87 23.49 -11.62
C ASN A 134 8.88 23.02 -12.71
N SER A 135 8.31 21.83 -12.54
CA SER A 135 7.35 21.19 -13.46
C SER A 135 7.93 20.75 -14.80
N GLU A 136 9.25 20.59 -14.91
CA GLU A 136 9.92 20.04 -16.09
C GLU A 136 9.86 18.51 -16.05
N ILE A 137 9.67 17.88 -17.21
CA ILE A 137 9.40 16.44 -17.33
C ILE A 137 10.57 15.76 -18.04
N SER A 138 11.08 14.69 -17.43
CA SER A 138 12.17 13.89 -18.00
C SER A 138 11.76 13.21 -19.32
N ALA A 139 12.75 12.77 -20.09
CA ALA A 139 12.50 11.73 -21.09
C ALA A 139 11.98 10.44 -20.41
N PRO A 140 11.16 9.63 -21.10
CA PRO A 140 10.58 8.42 -20.51
C PRO A 140 11.60 7.30 -20.39
N ALA A 141 11.64 6.67 -19.22
CA ALA A 141 12.25 5.36 -19.03
C ALA A 141 11.26 4.27 -19.44
N VAL A 142 11.77 3.18 -20.00
CA VAL A 142 10.95 2.12 -20.59
C VAL A 142 11.48 0.75 -20.18
N ARG A 143 10.57 -0.16 -19.80
CA ARG A 143 10.88 -1.57 -19.52
C ARG A 143 9.82 -2.49 -20.10
N ASN A 144 10.21 -3.43 -20.96
CA ASN A 144 9.31 -4.46 -21.47
C ASN A 144 9.12 -5.56 -20.44
N PHE A 145 7.94 -6.15 -20.37
CA PHE A 145 7.66 -7.34 -19.59
C PHE A 145 6.53 -8.15 -20.22
N THR A 146 6.39 -9.41 -19.84
CA THR A 146 5.35 -10.32 -20.33
C THR A 146 4.59 -10.88 -19.16
N THR A 147 3.26 -10.89 -19.21
CA THR A 147 2.46 -11.58 -18.19
C THR A 147 2.50 -13.09 -18.41
N ALA A 148 2.58 -13.87 -17.34
CA ALA A 148 2.50 -15.32 -17.41
C ALA A 148 1.16 -15.80 -17.99
N GLY A 149 1.10 -17.05 -18.44
CA GLY A 149 -0.15 -17.70 -18.82
C GLY A 149 -1.01 -18.08 -17.60
N PRO A 150 -2.31 -18.32 -17.77
CA PRO A 150 -3.26 -18.53 -16.66
C PRO A 150 -2.95 -19.75 -15.77
N THR A 151 -2.21 -20.72 -16.29
CA THR A 151 -1.77 -21.93 -15.57
C THR A 151 -0.25 -22.04 -15.47
N SER A 152 0.48 -21.05 -15.99
CA SER A 152 1.93 -21.04 -15.93
C SER A 152 2.36 -20.42 -14.61
N PRO A 153 3.14 -21.12 -13.77
CA PRO A 153 3.73 -20.48 -12.60
C PRO A 153 4.60 -19.33 -13.08
N VAL A 154 4.39 -18.13 -12.54
CA VAL A 154 5.27 -16.98 -12.78
C VAL A 154 6.70 -17.43 -12.42
N PRO A 155 7.71 -17.22 -13.26
CA PRO A 155 9.08 -17.56 -12.88
C PRO A 155 9.48 -16.85 -11.58
N GLY A 156 9.73 -17.63 -10.52
CA GLY A 156 9.95 -17.14 -9.15
C GLY A 156 8.77 -17.32 -8.19
N ALA A 157 7.54 -17.47 -8.71
CA ALA A 157 6.44 -18.04 -7.93
C ALA A 157 6.71 -19.55 -7.78
N GLY A 158 6.64 -20.06 -6.55
CA GLY A 158 6.93 -21.45 -6.28
C GLY A 158 6.16 -22.38 -7.22
N GLN A 159 6.84 -23.30 -7.90
CA GLN A 159 6.13 -24.42 -8.52
C GLN A 159 5.48 -25.21 -7.39
N TRP A 160 4.15 -25.16 -7.32
CA TRP A 160 3.40 -26.00 -6.39
C TRP A 160 3.56 -27.45 -6.85
N LEU A 161 4.60 -28.12 -6.34
CA LEU A 161 4.80 -29.55 -6.54
C LEU A 161 3.73 -30.29 -5.73
N VAL A 162 2.65 -30.66 -6.41
CA VAL A 162 1.56 -31.41 -5.81
C VAL A 162 1.97 -32.87 -5.71
N LYS A 163 2.01 -33.42 -4.49
CA LYS A 163 2.29 -34.85 -4.28
C LYS A 163 1.19 -35.71 -4.92
N PRO A 164 1.51 -36.92 -5.42
CA PRO A 164 0.49 -37.86 -5.90
C PRO A 164 -0.63 -38.05 -4.86
N GLY A 165 -1.89 -38.00 -5.31
CA GLY A 165 -3.08 -38.10 -4.46
C GLY A 165 -3.63 -36.76 -3.96
N TYR A 166 -2.96 -35.65 -4.26
CA TYR A 166 -3.44 -34.29 -3.98
C TYR A 166 -3.77 -33.56 -5.29
N VAL A 167 -4.68 -32.59 -5.20
CA VAL A 167 -5.02 -31.65 -6.27
C VAL A 167 -4.95 -30.24 -5.70
N VAL A 168 -4.50 -29.29 -6.52
CA VAL A 168 -4.56 -27.85 -6.23
C VAL A 168 -5.59 -27.24 -7.17
N GLU A 169 -6.62 -26.63 -6.61
CA GLU A 169 -7.69 -25.98 -7.35
C GLU A 169 -7.78 -24.51 -6.93
N PRO A 170 -7.79 -23.57 -7.89
CA PRO A 170 -8.09 -22.17 -7.58
C PRO A 170 -9.53 -22.05 -7.08
N VAL A 171 -9.71 -21.68 -5.81
CA VAL A 171 -11.04 -21.44 -5.22
C VAL A 171 -11.47 -19.99 -5.26
N GLN A 172 -10.51 -19.06 -5.34
CA GLN A 172 -10.69 -17.61 -5.46
C GLN A 172 -9.48 -16.98 -6.14
N THR A 173 -9.68 -15.87 -6.85
CA THR A 173 -8.62 -15.09 -7.51
C THR A 173 -8.82 -13.59 -7.29
N GLY A 174 -7.79 -12.77 -7.54
CA GLY A 174 -7.87 -11.31 -7.43
C GLY A 174 -8.09 -10.82 -6.00
N LEU A 175 -7.56 -11.55 -5.01
CA LEU A 175 -7.47 -11.10 -3.61
C LEU A 175 -6.22 -10.23 -3.47
N ARG A 176 -6.31 -9.14 -2.70
CA ARG A 176 -5.20 -8.21 -2.48
C ARG A 176 -4.46 -8.59 -1.21
N LEU A 177 -3.34 -9.31 -1.34
CA LEU A 177 -2.51 -9.74 -0.21
C LEU A 177 -3.30 -10.48 0.88
N PRO A 178 -3.91 -11.63 0.54
CA PRO A 178 -4.64 -12.40 1.54
C PRO A 178 -3.68 -12.93 2.61
N VAL A 179 -3.94 -12.64 3.88
CA VAL A 179 -3.07 -13.02 5.01
C VAL A 179 -3.76 -13.91 6.04
N ASN A 180 -5.09 -14.01 6.01
CA ASN A 180 -5.83 -14.93 6.87
C ASN A 180 -7.18 -15.33 6.24
N ILE A 181 -7.69 -16.51 6.60
CA ILE A 181 -8.98 -17.05 6.19
C ILE A 181 -9.69 -17.65 7.40
N ALA A 182 -10.97 -17.33 7.58
CA ALA A 182 -11.79 -17.90 8.66
C ALA A 182 -13.10 -18.46 8.12
N PHE A 183 -13.29 -19.77 8.29
CA PHE A 183 -14.53 -20.46 7.92
C PHE A 183 -15.63 -20.17 8.92
N VAL A 184 -16.83 -19.92 8.40
CA VAL A 184 -18.02 -19.74 9.22
C VAL A 184 -18.38 -21.07 9.88
N PRO A 185 -18.50 -21.12 11.23
CA PRO A 185 -18.99 -22.33 11.90
C PRO A 185 -20.46 -22.56 11.55
N ASN A 186 -20.78 -23.77 11.10
CA ASN A 186 -22.13 -24.18 10.68
C ASN A 186 -22.78 -23.14 9.73
N PRO A 187 -22.20 -22.90 8.54
CA PRO A 187 -22.70 -21.90 7.61
C PRO A 187 -24.13 -22.26 7.17
N GLY A 188 -24.95 -21.24 6.91
CA GLY A 188 -26.32 -21.46 6.45
C GLY A 188 -26.37 -22.29 5.14
N PRO A 189 -27.51 -22.92 4.83
CA PRO A 189 -27.61 -23.86 3.72
C PRO A 189 -27.75 -23.17 2.34
N ASN A 190 -28.04 -21.88 2.30
CA ASN A 190 -28.36 -21.18 1.07
C ASN A 190 -27.09 -20.87 0.25
N PRO A 191 -27.17 -20.82 -1.07
CA PRO A 191 -26.04 -20.45 -1.93
C PRO A 191 -25.44 -19.07 -1.59
N SER A 192 -26.29 -18.15 -1.11
CA SER A 192 -25.89 -16.80 -0.73
C SER A 192 -25.29 -16.67 0.67
N ASP A 193 -25.30 -17.73 1.48
CA ASP A 193 -24.83 -17.65 2.87
C ASP A 193 -23.29 -17.54 2.91
N PRO A 194 -22.73 -16.71 3.83
CA PRO A 194 -21.29 -16.66 4.07
C PRO A 194 -20.71 -18.04 4.35
N LEU A 195 -19.66 -18.42 3.61
CA LEU A 195 -18.91 -19.65 3.80
C LEU A 195 -17.60 -19.39 4.57
N TYR A 196 -16.87 -18.36 4.17
CA TYR A 196 -15.66 -17.91 4.86
C TYR A 196 -15.37 -16.44 4.56
N TYR A 197 -14.54 -15.85 5.40
CA TYR A 197 -14.01 -14.49 5.24
C TYR A 197 -12.50 -14.55 5.01
N VAL A 198 -11.97 -13.57 4.28
CA VAL A 198 -10.53 -13.45 3.98
C VAL A 198 -10.07 -12.04 4.37
N ASN A 199 -9.04 -11.96 5.22
CA ASN A 199 -8.35 -10.71 5.50
C ASN A 199 -7.36 -10.41 4.38
N GLU A 200 -7.40 -9.17 3.92
CA GLU A 200 -6.43 -8.58 3.02
C GLU A 200 -5.57 -7.60 3.82
N LEU A 201 -4.25 -7.76 3.75
CA LEU A 201 -3.28 -7.07 4.60
C LEU A 201 -3.55 -5.57 4.71
N TYR A 202 -3.90 -4.94 3.58
CA TYR A 202 -4.13 -3.50 3.48
C TYR A 202 -5.53 -3.04 3.89
N GLY A 203 -6.11 -3.69 4.91
CA GLY A 203 -7.27 -3.18 5.63
C GLY A 203 -8.61 -3.44 4.94
N SER A 204 -8.72 -4.53 4.18
CA SER A 204 -10.00 -5.00 3.63
C SER A 204 -10.32 -6.43 4.05
N ILE A 205 -11.60 -6.75 4.10
CA ILE A 205 -12.10 -8.11 4.34
C ILE A 205 -13.04 -8.46 3.20
N GLN A 206 -12.82 -9.64 2.62
CA GLN A 206 -13.69 -10.24 1.61
C GLN A 206 -14.56 -11.31 2.26
N VAL A 207 -15.81 -11.45 1.81
CA VAL A 207 -16.67 -12.60 2.15
C VAL A 207 -16.90 -13.44 0.90
N VAL A 208 -16.72 -14.75 1.04
CA VAL A 208 -17.03 -15.73 0.01
C VAL A 208 -18.27 -16.51 0.44
N LYS A 209 -19.24 -16.57 -0.45
CA LYS A 209 -20.52 -17.26 -0.24
C LYS A 209 -20.42 -18.73 -0.62
N ARG A 210 -21.40 -19.54 -0.22
CA ARG A 210 -21.45 -20.97 -0.52
C ARG A 210 -21.48 -21.29 -2.02
N ASP A 211 -22.02 -20.39 -2.84
CA ASP A 211 -21.98 -20.46 -4.31
C ASP A 211 -20.59 -20.17 -4.92
N GLY A 212 -19.59 -19.85 -4.10
CA GLY A 212 -18.23 -19.52 -4.53
C GLY A 212 -18.06 -18.08 -4.99
N THR A 213 -19.13 -17.26 -5.03
CA THR A 213 -18.99 -15.85 -5.39
C THR A 213 -18.51 -15.03 -4.19
N ARG A 214 -17.68 -14.03 -4.50
CA ARG A 214 -17.03 -13.15 -3.53
C ARG A 214 -17.60 -11.74 -3.61
N GLN A 215 -17.67 -11.07 -2.47
CA GLN A 215 -17.87 -9.62 -2.40
C GLN A 215 -17.04 -9.01 -1.28
N THR A 216 -16.84 -7.70 -1.36
CA THR A 216 -16.21 -6.92 -0.30
C THR A 216 -17.12 -6.83 0.91
N PHE A 217 -16.65 -7.28 2.07
CA PHE A 217 -17.37 -7.18 3.34
C PHE A 217 -17.10 -5.85 4.05
N ALA A 218 -15.83 -5.44 4.07
CA ALA A 218 -15.38 -4.18 4.69
C ALA A 218 -14.09 -3.67 4.04
N THR A 219 -13.89 -2.35 4.08
CA THR A 219 -12.67 -1.65 3.66
C THR A 219 -12.36 -0.51 4.65
N GLY A 220 -11.20 0.12 4.52
CA GLY A 220 -10.81 1.25 5.38
C GLY A 220 -10.63 0.82 6.84
N LEU A 221 -10.15 -0.41 7.05
CA LEU A 221 -9.99 -0.97 8.39
C LEU A 221 -8.70 -0.52 9.09
N LEU A 222 -7.86 0.29 8.44
CA LEU A 222 -6.61 0.88 8.95
C LEU A 222 -6.70 2.41 8.93
N ASP A 223 -5.99 3.08 9.83
CA ASP A 223 -5.91 4.56 9.95
C ASP A 223 -4.60 5.15 9.42
N TYR A 224 -3.78 4.33 8.80
CA TYR A 224 -2.57 4.72 8.07
C TYR A 224 -2.59 4.13 6.67
N ASN A 225 -1.69 4.61 5.81
CA ASN A 225 -1.51 4.01 4.50
C ASN A 225 -0.50 2.85 4.59
N PRO A 226 -0.92 1.57 4.51
CA PRO A 226 -0.02 0.43 4.59
C PRO A 226 0.76 0.18 3.29
N GLN A 227 0.64 1.04 2.28
CA GLN A 227 1.38 0.95 1.02
C GLN A 227 2.89 1.25 1.25
N GLY A 228 3.57 0.33 1.95
CA GLY A 228 5.02 0.19 2.14
C GLY A 228 5.71 -0.36 0.89
N PRO A 229 7.05 -0.30 0.72
CA PRO A 229 7.72 -1.21 -0.19
C PRO A 229 7.49 -2.62 0.34
N PHE A 230 7.28 -3.62 -0.52
CA PHE A 230 7.15 -5.02 -0.08
C PHE A 230 8.51 -5.59 0.33
N GLY A 231 8.99 -5.12 1.47
CA GLY A 231 10.02 -5.73 2.30
C GLY A 231 9.82 -5.18 3.70
N GLY A 232 9.71 -6.05 4.72
CA GLY A 232 9.53 -5.70 6.15
C GLY A 232 8.39 -4.73 6.46
N ALA A 233 8.53 -3.45 6.10
CA ALA A 233 7.51 -2.40 6.25
C ALA A 233 6.21 -2.64 5.47
N GLY A 234 6.24 -3.44 4.40
CA GLY A 234 5.04 -3.84 3.66
C GLY A 234 4.21 -4.95 4.34
N GLU A 235 4.72 -5.57 5.42
CA GLU A 235 4.04 -6.68 6.13
C GLU A 235 3.03 -6.20 7.18
N GLN A 236 2.87 -4.89 7.35
CA GLN A 236 2.09 -4.29 8.42
C GLN A 236 0.63 -4.06 7.98
N GLY A 237 -0.33 -4.45 8.81
CA GLY A 237 -1.73 -4.15 8.53
C GLY A 237 -2.71 -4.99 9.33
N LEU A 238 -3.81 -5.34 8.66
CA LEU A 238 -4.78 -6.29 9.17
C LEU A 238 -4.19 -7.69 9.10
N ALA A 239 -4.24 -8.45 10.19
CA ALA A 239 -3.59 -9.75 10.27
C ALA A 239 -4.61 -10.85 10.60
N GLY A 240 -4.93 -11.05 11.87
CA GLY A 240 -5.70 -12.19 12.37
C GLY A 240 -7.19 -12.08 12.09
N LEU A 241 -7.83 -13.24 11.94
CA LEU A 241 -9.26 -13.35 11.72
C LEU A 241 -9.82 -14.59 12.42
N ALA A 242 -10.86 -14.39 13.20
CA ALA A 242 -11.76 -15.45 13.65
C ALA A 242 -13.20 -15.01 13.43
N VAL A 243 -14.11 -15.95 13.23
CA VAL A 243 -15.53 -15.66 13.01
C VAL A 243 -16.42 -16.60 13.80
N GLU A 244 -17.51 -16.06 14.32
CA GLU A 244 -18.63 -16.82 14.82
C GLU A 244 -19.96 -16.19 14.43
N ARG A 245 -21.03 -16.96 14.62
CA ARG A 245 -22.40 -16.49 14.47
C ARG A 245 -22.94 -16.16 15.86
N ASP A 246 -23.70 -15.08 15.97
CA ASP A 246 -24.38 -14.76 17.22
C ASP A 246 -25.34 -15.90 17.59
N ALA A 247 -25.27 -16.33 18.85
CA ALA A 247 -26.01 -17.49 19.34
C ALA A 247 -27.53 -17.25 19.38
N ASN A 248 -27.95 -16.00 19.57
CA ASN A 248 -29.37 -15.62 19.68
C ASN A 248 -29.95 -15.21 18.33
N ASN A 249 -29.11 -14.67 17.44
CA ASN A 249 -29.47 -14.27 16.09
C ASN A 249 -28.41 -14.76 15.08
N PRO A 250 -28.54 -15.98 14.57
CA PRO A 250 -27.57 -16.57 13.64
C PRO A 250 -27.43 -15.84 12.29
N SER A 251 -28.21 -14.79 12.03
CA SER A 251 -28.01 -13.89 10.88
C SER A 251 -26.92 -12.85 11.12
N ILE A 252 -26.48 -12.65 12.36
CA ILE A 252 -25.41 -11.75 12.74
C ILE A 252 -24.11 -12.54 12.92
N TYR A 253 -23.02 -11.98 12.44
CA TYR A 253 -21.69 -12.55 12.49
C TYR A 253 -20.77 -11.61 13.29
N HIS A 254 -19.99 -12.19 14.18
CA HIS A 254 -18.93 -11.49 14.90
C HIS A 254 -17.59 -11.94 14.33
N LEU A 255 -16.88 -11.00 13.73
CA LEU A 255 -15.52 -11.19 13.27
C LEU A 255 -14.58 -10.56 14.30
N TYR A 256 -13.61 -11.33 14.77
CA TYR A 256 -12.55 -10.86 15.65
C TYR A 256 -11.29 -10.70 14.82
N VAL A 257 -10.70 -9.51 14.87
CA VAL A 257 -9.55 -9.17 14.05
C VAL A 257 -8.42 -8.59 14.88
N THR A 258 -7.20 -8.86 14.46
CA THR A 258 -6.01 -8.20 14.96
C THR A 258 -5.40 -7.33 13.87
N MET A 259 -4.83 -6.20 14.26
CA MET A 259 -4.20 -5.27 13.33
C MET A 259 -3.17 -4.41 14.03
N LEU A 260 -2.28 -3.84 13.22
CA LEU A 260 -1.54 -2.63 13.58
C LEU A 260 -2.37 -1.38 13.28
N TRP A 261 -2.17 -0.32 14.05
CA TRP A 261 -2.96 0.91 13.99
C TRP A 261 -2.16 2.11 14.54
N ASP A 262 -2.31 3.31 13.95
CA ASP A 262 -1.60 4.56 14.32
C ASP A 262 -2.22 5.27 15.51
N ASN A 263 -3.48 4.95 15.78
CA ASN A 263 -4.24 5.38 16.95
C ASN A 263 -4.35 6.89 17.10
N GLY A 264 -4.82 7.56 16.05
CA GLY A 264 -5.50 8.85 16.12
C GLY A 264 -4.90 9.89 17.10
N ALA A 265 -4.01 10.72 16.57
CA ALA A 265 -3.53 12.01 17.09
C ALA A 265 -2.34 12.01 18.09
N PRO A 266 -1.15 12.51 17.66
CA PRO A 266 -0.80 12.73 16.27
C PRO A 266 -0.59 11.37 15.58
N PRO A 267 -1.29 11.09 14.46
CA PRO A 267 -0.83 10.02 13.57
C PRO A 267 0.59 10.37 13.11
N GLY A 268 1.45 9.37 13.03
CA GLY A 268 2.82 9.58 12.63
C GLY A 268 3.60 8.30 12.56
N ALA A 269 4.03 7.95 11.35
CA ALA A 269 5.17 7.06 11.16
C ALA A 269 6.32 7.46 12.11
N PRO A 270 7.05 6.48 12.69
CA PRO A 270 7.13 5.09 12.26
C PRO A 270 6.42 4.08 13.17
N ASN A 271 5.64 4.52 14.16
CA ASN A 271 5.19 3.65 15.25
C ASN A 271 3.74 3.23 15.09
N HIS A 272 3.53 1.91 15.00
CA HIS A 272 2.21 1.31 15.00
C HIS A 272 1.99 0.49 16.28
N TYR A 273 0.73 0.38 16.71
CA TYR A 273 0.37 -0.31 17.94
C TYR A 273 -0.56 -1.49 17.67
N PRO A 274 -0.40 -2.62 18.38
CA PRO A 274 -1.28 -3.75 18.24
C PRO A 274 -2.67 -3.45 18.81
N LYS A 275 -3.69 -3.91 18.10
CA LYS A 275 -5.10 -3.73 18.47
C LYS A 275 -5.91 -4.99 18.16
N VAL A 276 -6.90 -5.25 19.01
CA VAL A 276 -7.94 -6.26 18.79
C VAL A 276 -9.29 -5.56 18.65
N GLU A 277 -10.02 -5.89 17.59
CA GLU A 277 -11.39 -5.41 17.38
C GLU A 277 -12.38 -6.56 17.16
N ARG A 278 -13.63 -6.29 17.52
CA ARG A 278 -14.79 -7.05 17.04
C ARG A 278 -15.52 -6.23 15.99
N ILE A 279 -15.71 -6.81 14.82
CA ILE A 279 -16.58 -6.31 13.78
C ILE A 279 -17.88 -7.10 13.84
N THR A 280 -19.01 -6.39 13.89
CA THR A 280 -20.35 -7.01 13.84
C THR A 280 -20.95 -6.77 12.46
N SER A 281 -21.42 -7.83 11.81
CA SER A 281 -22.04 -7.72 10.50
C SER A 281 -23.44 -7.12 10.57
N ALA A 282 -23.91 -6.60 9.44
CA ALA A 282 -25.35 -6.49 9.19
C ALA A 282 -25.99 -7.90 9.14
N PRO A 283 -27.32 -8.02 9.33
CA PRO A 283 -28.02 -9.28 9.12
C PRO A 283 -27.70 -9.89 7.75
N GLY A 284 -27.37 -11.18 7.73
CA GLY A 284 -26.94 -11.93 6.56
C GLY A 284 -25.42 -12.06 6.40
N GLY A 285 -24.62 -11.32 7.17
CA GLY A 285 -23.15 -11.50 7.20
C GLY A 285 -22.39 -10.98 5.99
N LEU A 286 -23.03 -10.22 5.10
CA LEU A 286 -22.42 -9.80 3.83
C LEU A 286 -21.72 -8.43 3.88
N SER A 287 -21.99 -7.63 4.91
CA SER A 287 -21.37 -6.32 5.12
C SER A 287 -21.16 -6.02 6.60
N MET A 288 -20.20 -5.16 6.90
CA MET A 288 -19.99 -4.63 8.24
C MET A 288 -21.13 -3.68 8.64
N ALA A 289 -21.64 -3.82 9.87
CA ALA A 289 -22.54 -2.86 10.50
C ALA A 289 -21.81 -1.97 11.51
N THR A 290 -21.05 -2.58 12.44
CA THR A 290 -20.36 -1.85 13.51
C THR A 290 -19.00 -2.45 13.83
N ARG A 291 -18.17 -1.65 14.52
CA ARG A 291 -16.84 -2.00 15.02
C ARG A 291 -16.76 -1.68 16.50
N THR A 292 -16.07 -2.51 17.26
CA THR A 292 -15.80 -2.27 18.68
C THR A 292 -14.34 -2.62 18.95
N VAL A 293 -13.59 -1.67 19.50
CA VAL A 293 -12.24 -1.95 20.01
C VAL A 293 -12.38 -2.80 21.27
N LEU A 294 -11.80 -3.99 21.27
CA LEU A 294 -11.79 -4.89 22.43
C LEU A 294 -10.56 -4.66 23.30
N LEU A 295 -9.41 -4.44 22.67
CA LEU A 295 -8.15 -4.18 23.37
C LEU A 295 -7.28 -3.26 22.52
N ASN A 296 -6.89 -2.14 23.11
CA ASN A 296 -5.95 -1.18 22.55
C ASN A 296 -4.66 -1.27 23.37
N MET A 297 -3.56 -1.66 22.74
CA MET A 297 -2.28 -1.90 23.43
C MET A 297 -1.33 -0.70 23.33
N GLN A 298 -1.81 0.50 23.02
CA GLN A 298 -0.96 1.70 23.09
C GLN A 298 -0.44 1.90 24.54
N PRO A 299 0.84 2.29 24.76
CA PRO A 299 1.85 2.67 23.76
C PRO A 299 2.86 1.55 23.39
N GLU A 300 2.45 0.28 23.38
CA GLU A 300 3.34 -0.83 22.99
C GLU A 300 3.61 -0.85 21.49
N ILE A 301 4.71 -0.20 21.08
CA ILE A 301 5.12 -0.10 19.67
C ILE A 301 5.49 -1.47 19.12
N GLN A 302 5.00 -1.78 17.91
CA GLN A 302 5.49 -2.86 17.08
C GLN A 302 5.94 -2.31 15.73
N GLN A 303 7.10 -2.76 15.26
CA GLN A 303 7.66 -2.32 13.98
C GLN A 303 7.36 -3.35 12.87
N GLN A 304 8.23 -3.45 11.87
CA GLN A 304 8.04 -4.23 10.64
C GLN A 304 7.85 -5.74 10.86
N SER A 305 8.26 -6.30 12.00
CA SER A 305 8.10 -7.72 12.28
C SER A 305 7.81 -7.98 13.76
N HIS A 306 7.57 -9.25 14.09
CA HIS A 306 7.19 -9.71 15.42
C HIS A 306 5.92 -9.02 15.92
N GLN A 307 4.92 -8.93 15.05
CA GLN A 307 3.69 -8.21 15.27
C GLN A 307 2.63 -9.07 15.96
N ILE A 308 1.54 -8.43 16.38
CA ILE A 308 0.27 -9.10 16.58
C ILE A 308 -0.15 -9.77 15.27
N SER A 309 -0.57 -11.04 15.35
CA SER A 309 -0.85 -11.80 14.13
C SER A 309 -2.08 -12.67 14.25
N ASN A 310 -2.05 -13.76 15.01
CA ASN A 310 -3.17 -14.69 15.06
C ASN A 310 -4.19 -14.34 16.15
N ILE A 311 -5.47 -14.58 15.85
CA ILE A 311 -6.56 -14.64 16.82
C ILE A 311 -7.41 -15.87 16.54
N THR A 312 -7.78 -16.61 17.58
CA THR A 312 -8.61 -17.82 17.47
C THR A 312 -9.62 -17.87 18.62
N ILE A 313 -10.81 -18.42 18.37
CA ILE A 313 -11.78 -18.79 19.41
C ILE A 313 -11.44 -20.21 19.89
N GLY A 314 -11.02 -20.34 21.15
CA GLY A 314 -10.68 -21.62 21.76
C GLY A 314 -11.91 -22.46 22.14
N PRO A 315 -11.71 -23.74 22.48
CA PRO A 315 -12.80 -24.65 22.87
C PRO A 315 -13.50 -24.26 24.18
N ASP A 316 -12.91 -23.36 24.96
CA ASP A 316 -13.45 -22.76 26.19
C ASP A 316 -14.24 -21.46 25.93
N ASP A 317 -14.53 -21.17 24.66
CA ASP A 317 -15.25 -19.99 24.21
C ASP A 317 -14.54 -18.66 24.55
N LYS A 318 -13.20 -18.68 24.51
CA LYS A 318 -12.34 -17.52 24.76
C LYS A 318 -11.50 -17.17 23.53
N LEU A 319 -11.09 -15.91 23.42
CA LEU A 319 -10.17 -15.46 22.41
C LEU A 319 -8.73 -15.73 22.86
N TYR A 320 -7.95 -16.34 21.98
CA TYR A 320 -6.51 -16.48 22.11
C TYR A 320 -5.85 -15.58 21.09
N VAL A 321 -5.02 -14.64 21.55
CA VAL A 321 -4.39 -13.61 20.71
C VAL A 321 -2.89 -13.75 20.79
N HIS A 322 -2.24 -14.02 19.66
CA HIS A 322 -0.78 -13.99 19.56
C HIS A 322 -0.30 -12.56 19.39
N VAL A 323 0.54 -12.11 20.33
CA VAL A 323 1.18 -10.79 20.31
C VAL A 323 2.70 -10.99 20.28
N GLY A 324 3.32 -10.70 19.14
CA GLY A 324 4.78 -10.76 19.03
C GLY A 324 5.49 -9.72 19.90
N ASP A 325 6.80 -9.88 20.05
CA ASP A 325 7.62 -9.03 20.91
C ASP A 325 8.01 -7.69 20.25
N GLY A 326 7.65 -7.41 19.01
CA GLY A 326 7.98 -6.18 18.29
C GLY A 326 9.48 -5.84 18.23
N PHE A 327 10.37 -6.85 18.13
CA PHE A 327 11.84 -6.74 18.21
C PHE A 327 12.43 -6.47 19.59
N ASP A 328 11.64 -6.56 20.65
CA ASP A 328 12.15 -6.45 22.02
C ASP A 328 11.76 -7.67 22.84
N ALA A 329 12.59 -8.71 22.75
CA ALA A 329 12.36 -9.98 23.46
C ALA A 329 12.29 -9.81 24.99
N SER A 330 12.83 -8.72 25.56
CA SER A 330 12.77 -8.47 27.01
C SER A 330 11.33 -8.27 27.50
N THR A 331 10.44 -7.76 26.63
CA THR A 331 9.01 -7.63 26.91
C THR A 331 8.34 -8.97 27.17
N GLY A 332 8.86 -10.07 26.59
CA GLY A 332 8.36 -11.43 26.78
C GLY A 332 8.35 -11.88 28.25
N LEU A 333 9.29 -11.40 29.07
CA LEU A 333 9.35 -11.70 30.51
C LEU A 333 8.66 -10.65 31.39
N ASN A 334 8.32 -9.48 30.83
CA ASN A 334 7.60 -8.44 31.56
C ASN A 334 6.11 -8.77 31.59
N LEU A 335 5.54 -8.93 32.79
CA LEU A 335 4.12 -9.23 33.00
C LEU A 335 3.23 -7.98 32.91
N ASP A 336 3.81 -6.78 32.92
CA ASP A 336 3.11 -5.51 32.76
C ASP A 336 2.98 -5.08 31.29
N MET A 337 3.33 -5.97 30.34
CA MET A 337 3.26 -5.74 28.90
C MET A 337 2.56 -6.88 28.17
N PHE A 338 1.85 -6.54 27.09
CA PHE A 338 1.18 -7.49 26.21
C PHE A 338 2.15 -8.17 25.22
N ARG A 339 3.25 -7.52 24.86
CA ARG A 339 4.23 -8.01 23.88
C ARG A 339 4.93 -9.31 24.30
N GLY A 340 5.16 -10.16 23.30
CA GLY A 340 5.81 -11.46 23.44
C GLY A 340 4.96 -12.51 24.16
N LYS A 341 3.63 -12.45 24.04
CA LYS A 341 2.68 -13.30 24.79
C LYS A 341 1.61 -13.93 23.89
N ILE A 342 0.95 -14.94 24.45
CA ILE A 342 -0.39 -15.35 24.04
C ILE A 342 -1.37 -14.83 25.09
N LEU A 343 -2.26 -13.93 24.70
CA LEU A 343 -3.31 -13.43 25.57
C LEU A 343 -4.51 -14.37 25.51
N ARG A 344 -5.15 -14.61 26.65
CA ARG A 344 -6.43 -15.30 26.75
C ARG A 344 -7.46 -14.34 27.33
N MET A 345 -8.46 -13.98 26.54
CA MET A 345 -9.45 -12.94 26.88
C MET A 345 -10.87 -13.38 26.57
N ASN A 346 -11.85 -12.79 27.26
CA ASN A 346 -13.25 -12.93 26.89
C ASN A 346 -13.54 -12.19 25.57
N LYS A 347 -14.63 -12.58 24.91
CA LYS A 347 -15.06 -12.01 23.62
C LYS A 347 -15.50 -10.55 23.67
N ASP A 348 -15.65 -10.00 24.88
CA ASP A 348 -15.95 -8.60 25.14
C ASP A 348 -14.71 -7.74 25.41
N GLY A 349 -13.50 -8.32 25.39
CA GLY A 349 -12.27 -7.60 25.67
C GLY A 349 -11.68 -7.83 27.06
N THR A 350 -12.47 -8.35 28.00
CA THR A 350 -12.06 -8.46 29.41
C THR A 350 -11.09 -9.63 29.64
N PRO A 351 -10.19 -9.54 30.63
CA PRO A 351 -9.33 -10.67 30.99
C PRO A 351 -10.17 -11.84 31.53
N VAL A 352 -9.75 -13.07 31.24
CA VAL A 352 -10.40 -14.24 31.86
C VAL A 352 -9.92 -14.36 33.30
N ALA A 353 -10.85 -14.44 34.25
CA ALA A 353 -10.52 -14.63 35.66
C ALA A 353 -9.65 -15.89 35.83
N THR A 354 -8.56 -15.76 36.58
CA THR A 354 -7.76 -16.89 37.04
C THR A 354 -8.56 -17.59 38.14
N GLY A 355 -8.91 -18.86 37.91
CA GLY A 355 -9.60 -19.71 38.89
C GLY A 355 -8.72 -20.09 40.07
#